data_AF-A0A537MVT2-F1
#
_entry.id   AF-A0A537MVT2-F1
#
_cell.length_a   1.000
_cell.length_b   1.000
_cell.length_c   1.000
_cell.angle_alpha   90.00
_cell.angle_beta   90.00
_cell.angle_gamma   90.00
#
_symmetry.space_group_name_H-M   'P 1'
#
loop_
_entity.id
_entity.type
_entity.pdbx_description
1 polymer ?
#
loop_
_entity_poly.entity_id
_entity_poly.type
_entity_poly.pdbx_seq_one_letter_code
_entity_poly.pdbx_strand_id
1 'polypeptide(L)'
;MTKTIKILTICAGAALPVCAGAQQGDAAYCSTLAQTYEHYVGNGSAHRSQQRNATVDTAITQCRTNSAAAIPVIEKALKDARVDLPPRG
;
A
#
# COMPACT_ATOMS: atom_id res chain seq x y z
N MET A 1 -23.15 -49.69 -19.03
CA MET A 1 -22.15 -49.39 -20.08
C MET A 1 -21.90 -47.91 -20.11
N THR A 2 -20.70 -47.52 -19.74
CA THR A 2 -20.20 -46.16 -19.50
C THR A 2 -20.02 -45.37 -20.79
N LYS A 3 -20.50 -44.12 -20.83
CA LYS A 3 -19.95 -43.07 -21.69
C LYS A 3 -19.74 -41.79 -20.90
N THR A 4 -18.47 -41.43 -20.83
CA THR A 4 -17.80 -40.49 -19.94
C THR A 4 -18.02 -39.05 -20.41
N ILE A 5 -18.61 -38.21 -19.57
CA ILE A 5 -18.59 -36.75 -19.71
C ILE A 5 -17.46 -36.22 -18.82
N LYS A 6 -16.37 -35.78 -19.44
CA LYS A 6 -15.27 -35.07 -18.76
C LYS A 6 -15.68 -33.62 -18.55
N ILE A 7 -16.33 -33.33 -17.43
CA ILE A 7 -16.42 -31.97 -16.89
C ILE A 7 -15.09 -31.69 -16.19
N LEU A 8 -14.24 -30.87 -16.82
CA LEU A 8 -13.05 -30.32 -16.19
C LEU A 8 -13.42 -28.98 -15.57
N THR A 9 -14.05 -29.04 -14.39
CA THR A 9 -14.24 -27.87 -13.52
C THR A 9 -13.52 -28.20 -12.22
N ILE A 10 -12.25 -27.79 -12.12
CA ILE A 10 -11.55 -27.77 -10.84
C ILE A 10 -11.28 -26.32 -10.51
N CYS A 11 -11.99 -25.88 -9.46
CA CYS A 11 -11.83 -24.64 -8.74
C CYS A 11 -10.36 -24.44 -8.37
N ALA A 12 -9.66 -23.58 -9.10
CA ALA A 12 -8.46 -22.95 -8.60
C ALA A 12 -8.91 -21.89 -7.59
N GLY A 13 -9.01 -22.31 -6.34
CA GLY A 13 -9.27 -21.44 -5.21
C GLY A 13 -8.20 -20.36 -5.14
N ALA A 14 -8.54 -19.16 -5.59
CA ALA A 14 -7.92 -17.95 -5.08
C ALA A 14 -8.42 -17.76 -3.65
N ALA A 15 -7.90 -18.57 -2.72
CA ALA A 15 -7.83 -18.18 -1.33
C ALA A 15 -6.82 -17.04 -1.24
N LEU A 16 -7.23 -15.85 -1.73
CA LEU A 16 -6.59 -14.63 -1.29
C LEU A 16 -6.82 -14.59 0.21
N PRO A 17 -5.75 -14.53 1.04
CA PRO A 17 -5.91 -14.49 2.47
C PRO A 17 -6.81 -13.29 2.77
N VAL A 18 -7.90 -13.57 3.47
CA VAL A 18 -8.76 -12.54 4.01
C VAL A 18 -7.91 -11.80 5.04
N CYS A 19 -7.23 -10.73 4.62
CA CYS A 19 -6.57 -9.81 5.54
C CYS A 19 -7.63 -8.90 6.15
N ALA A 20 -8.69 -9.47 6.71
CA ALA A 20 -9.77 -8.77 7.41
C ALA A 20 -9.36 -8.29 8.82
N GLY A 21 -8.10 -8.49 9.21
CA GLY A 21 -7.50 -7.91 10.42
C GLY A 21 -6.58 -6.72 10.17
N ALA A 22 -6.28 -6.41 8.90
CA ALA A 22 -5.29 -5.39 8.55
C ALA A 22 -5.87 -3.97 8.56
N GLN A 23 -7.18 -3.79 8.36
CA GLN A 23 -7.81 -2.47 8.21
C GLN A 23 -7.52 -1.46 9.33
N GLN A 24 -7.42 -1.90 10.60
CA GLN A 24 -7.09 -1.00 11.71
C GLN A 24 -5.58 -0.75 11.86
N GLY A 25 -4.75 -1.78 11.70
CA GLY A 25 -3.29 -1.65 11.74
C GLY A 25 -2.72 -0.90 10.54
N ASP A 26 -3.28 -1.15 9.36
CA ASP A 26 -2.95 -0.49 8.09
C ASP A 26 -3.26 1.00 8.15
N ALA A 27 -4.39 1.42 8.74
CA ALA A 27 -4.72 2.84 8.86
C ALA A 27 -3.73 3.61 9.75
N ALA A 28 -3.34 3.00 10.87
CA ALA A 28 -2.31 3.56 11.75
C ALA A 28 -0.94 3.60 11.06
N TYR A 29 -0.54 2.50 10.44
CA TYR A 29 0.72 2.40 9.71
C TYR A 29 0.79 3.36 8.51
N CYS A 30 -0.29 3.49 7.74
CA CYS A 30 -0.38 4.44 6.63
C CYS A 30 -0.24 5.88 7.12
N SER A 31 -0.79 6.20 8.29
CA SER A 31 -0.63 7.51 8.91
C SER A 31 0.82 7.78 9.31
N THR A 32 1.52 6.79 9.89
CA THR A 32 2.95 6.89 10.22
C THR A 32 3.80 7.08 8.96
N LEU A 33 3.50 6.36 7.87
CA LEU A 33 4.17 6.51 6.58
C LEU A 33 3.95 7.91 6.00
N ALA A 34 2.72 8.43 6.04
CA ALA A 34 2.41 9.77 5.58
C ALA A 34 3.21 10.84 6.34
N GLN A 35 3.26 10.74 7.68
CA GLN A 35 4.06 11.67 8.51
C GLN A 35 5.55 11.60 8.17
N THR A 36 6.07 10.38 7.95
CA THR A 36 7.46 10.17 7.55
C THR A 36 7.73 10.82 6.19
N TYR A 37 6.83 10.62 5.23
CA TYR A 37 6.95 11.24 3.90
C TYR A 37 6.93 12.76 3.97
N GLU A 38 6.00 13.36 4.72
CA GLU A 38 5.95 14.81 4.91
C GLU A 38 7.22 15.33 5.60
N HIS A 39 7.74 14.61 6.60
CA HIS A 39 8.94 15.02 7.33
C HIS A 39 10.20 15.03 6.46
N TYR A 40 10.43 13.97 5.68
CA TYR A 40 11.66 13.80 4.91
C TYR A 40 11.58 14.34 3.48
N VAL A 41 10.40 14.30 2.86
CA VAL A 41 10.17 14.72 1.46
C VAL A 41 9.41 16.03 1.40
N GLY A 42 8.40 16.23 2.26
CA GLY A 42 7.56 17.44 2.28
C GLY A 42 8.27 18.69 2.82
N ASN A 43 9.21 18.52 3.75
CA ASN A 43 9.95 19.62 4.40
C ASN A 43 11.33 19.91 3.78
N GLY A 44 11.65 19.25 2.66
CA GLY A 44 12.88 19.50 1.91
C GLY A 44 12.92 20.95 1.42
N SER A 45 13.91 21.70 1.90
CA SER A 45 14.18 23.09 1.56
C SER A 45 13.97 23.32 0.05
N ALA A 46 13.32 24.44 -0.31
CA ALA A 46 12.79 24.84 -1.63
C ALA A 46 13.64 24.59 -2.90
N HIS A 47 14.87 24.08 -2.76
CA HIS A 47 15.80 23.72 -3.82
C HIS A 47 15.81 22.20 -4.15
N ARG A 48 15.30 21.34 -3.26
CA ARG A 48 15.21 19.88 -3.39
C ARG A 48 13.77 19.40 -3.25
N SER A 49 12.83 20.21 -3.73
CA SER A 49 11.53 19.75 -4.18
C SER A 49 11.75 18.76 -5.33
N GLN A 50 12.19 17.54 -4.99
CA GLN A 50 11.86 16.36 -5.78
C GLN A 50 10.34 16.39 -5.87
N GLN A 51 9.91 16.94 -7.01
CA GLN A 51 8.55 17.18 -7.44
C GLN A 51 7.55 16.44 -6.55
N ARG A 52 6.94 17.17 -5.61
CA ARG A 52 5.97 16.62 -4.66
C ARG A 52 5.04 15.70 -5.44
N ASN A 53 5.16 14.40 -5.19
CA ASN A 53 4.59 13.40 -6.07
C ASN A 53 3.09 13.35 -5.80
N ALA A 54 2.29 13.94 -6.70
CA ALA A 54 0.83 14.02 -6.56
C ALA A 54 0.17 12.64 -6.36
N THR A 55 0.80 11.56 -6.88
CA THR A 55 0.36 10.18 -6.62
C THR A 55 0.51 9.79 -5.16
N VAL A 56 1.59 10.23 -4.50
CA VAL A 56 1.82 9.99 -3.06
C VAL A 56 0.88 10.84 -2.21
N ASP A 57 0.65 12.11 -2.56
CA ASP A 57 -0.32 12.96 -1.86
C ASP A 57 -1.74 12.36 -1.91
N THR A 58 -2.10 11.80 -3.08
CA THR A 58 -3.36 11.06 -3.25
C THR A 58 -3.39 9.81 -2.37
N ALA A 59 -2.30 9.04 -2.31
CA ALA A 59 -2.19 7.88 -1.44
C ALA A 59 -2.31 8.24 0.04
N ILE A 60 -1.67 9.34 0.48
CA ILE A 60 -1.81 9.85 1.85
C ILE A 60 -3.28 10.15 2.18
N THR A 61 -4.00 10.78 1.25
CA THR A 61 -5.45 11.03 1.43
C THR A 61 -6.25 9.72 1.49
N GLN A 62 -5.85 8.73 0.69
CA GLN A 62 -6.45 7.39 0.68
C GLN A 62 -6.13 6.57 1.94
N CYS A 63 -5.20 6.99 2.81
CA CYS A 63 -4.94 6.27 4.07
C CYS A 63 -6.20 6.08 4.93
N ARG A 64 -7.19 6.97 4.85
CA ARG A 64 -8.44 6.89 5.64
C ARG A 64 -9.54 6.05 5.00
N THR A 65 -9.48 5.84 3.69
CA THR A 65 -10.56 5.22 2.91
C THR A 65 -10.14 3.90 2.25
N ASN A 66 -8.85 3.77 1.93
CA ASN A 66 -8.23 2.59 1.31
C ASN A 66 -6.74 2.49 1.68
N SER A 67 -6.46 2.24 2.96
CA SER A 67 -5.09 2.12 3.48
C SER A 67 -4.28 1.02 2.78
N ALA A 68 -4.92 -0.11 2.45
CA ALA A 68 -4.27 -1.23 1.78
C ALA A 68 -3.69 -0.86 0.40
N ALA A 69 -4.37 0.00 -0.36
CA ALA A 69 -3.87 0.50 -1.64
C ALA A 69 -2.86 1.66 -1.47
N ALA A 70 -3.02 2.47 -0.43
CA ALA A 70 -2.17 3.64 -0.17
C ALA A 70 -0.77 3.28 0.34
N ILE A 71 -0.67 2.34 1.28
CA ILE A 71 0.59 1.92 1.91
C ILE A 71 1.69 1.59 0.89
N PRO A 72 1.49 0.70 -0.10
CA PRO A 72 2.57 0.33 -1.02
C PRO A 72 3.06 1.51 -1.87
N VAL A 73 2.19 2.50 -2.15
CA VAL A 73 2.57 3.71 -2.89
C VAL A 73 3.49 4.59 -2.05
N ILE A 74 3.12 4.84 -0.79
CA ILE A 74 3.90 5.71 0.11
C ILE A 74 5.23 5.04 0.48
N GLU A 75 5.24 3.74 0.75
CA GLU A 75 6.48 2.98 1.03
C GLU A 75 7.45 3.01 -0.16
N LYS A 76 6.94 2.88 -1.38
CA LYS A 76 7.76 2.93 -2.58
C LYS A 76 8.39 4.32 -2.74
N ALA A 77 7.62 5.38 -2.53
CA ALA A 77 8.13 6.75 -2.61
C ALA A 77 9.20 7.04 -1.55
N LEU A 78 9.01 6.58 -0.31
CA LEU A 78 10.01 6.70 0.75
C LEU A 78 11.30 5.94 0.41
N LYS A 79 11.19 4.70 -0.09
CA LYS A 79 12.34 3.92 -0.57
C LYS A 79 13.07 4.62 -1.72
N ASP A 80 12.34 5.18 -2.68
CA ASP A 80 12.92 5.90 -3.82
C ASP A 80 13.61 7.20 -3.37
N ALA A 81 13.10 7.84 -2.31
CA ALA A 81 13.75 8.94 -1.62
C ALA A 81 14.90 8.51 -0.68
N ARG A 82 15.22 7.21 -0.61
CA ARG A 82 16.23 6.62 0.28
C ARG A 82 15.96 6.89 1.77
N VAL A 83 14.69 6.98 2.14
CA VAL A 83 14.22 7.10 3.53
C VAL A 83 13.90 5.71 4.07
N ASP A 84 14.36 5.42 5.29
CA ASP A 84 14.04 4.17 5.98
C ASP A 84 12.56 4.09 6.33
N LEU A 85 11.97 2.90 6.14
CA LEU A 85 10.56 2.67 6.42
C LEU A 85 10.34 2.39 7.91
N PRO A 86 9.26 2.94 8.50
CA PRO A 86 8.85 2.56 9.85
C PRO A 86 8.53 1.06 9.92
N PRO A 87 8.79 0.39 11.06
CA PRO A 87 8.40 -1.00 11.23
C PRO A 87 6.87 -1.14 11.17
N ARG A 88 6.40 -2.18 10.49
CA ARG A 88 5.01 -2.62 10.59
C ARG A 88 4.83 -3.28 11.95
N GLY A 89 3.95 -2.73 12.77
CA GLY A 89 3.62 -3.23 14.10
C GLY A 89 2.96 -4.60 14.08
#